data_AF-A0A372IRU0-F1
#
_entry.id   AF-A0A372IRU0-F1
#
_cell.length_a   1.000
_cell.length_b   1.000
_cell.length_c   1.000
_cell.angle_alpha   90.00
_cell.angle_beta   90.00
_cell.angle_gamma   90.00
#
_symmetry.space_group_name_H-M   'P 1'
#
loop_
_entity.id
_entity.type
_entity.pdbx_description
1 polymer ?
#
loop_
_entity_poly.entity_id
_entity_poly.type
_entity_poly.pdbx_seq_one_letter_code
_entity_poly.pdbx_strand_id
1 'polypeptide(L)' 'MHPVTVPIALRAGQIDGENTAKGIRVALSDLLIGVTALELGYRIATANMRHFRMLPGLEVEPF' A
#
# COMPACT_ATOMS: atom_id res chain seq x y z
N MET A 1 15.22 -4.57 -5.40
CA MET A 1 14.04 -5.42 -5.13
C MET A 1 13.96 -5.64 -3.62
N HIS A 2 12.85 -5.25 -2.98
CA HIS A 2 12.61 -5.54 -1.56
C HIS A 2 11.65 -6.72 -1.43
N PRO A 3 11.94 -7.69 -0.55
CA PRO A 3 11.07 -8.84 -0.36
C PRO A 3 9.79 -8.45 0.39
N VAL A 4 8.67 -9.08 0.03
CA VAL A 4 7.48 -9.09 0.90
C VAL A 4 7.76 -10.03 2.06
N THR A 5 7.90 -9.47 3.26
CA THR A 5 8.10 -10.23 4.49
C THR A 5 6.75 -10.59 5.13
N VAL A 6 6.76 -11.52 6.09
CA VAL A 6 5.53 -11.90 6.83
C VAL A 6 4.87 -10.69 7.50
N PRO A 7 5.58 -9.78 8.20
CA PRO A 7 4.98 -8.56 8.73
C PRO A 7 4.28 -7.69 7.68
N ILE A 8 4.92 -7.50 6.51
CA ILE A 8 4.34 -6.74 5.39
C ILE A 8 3.04 -7.40 4.91
N ALA A 9 3.05 -8.72 4.71
CA ALA A 9 1.88 -9.45 4.24
C ALA A 9 0.71 -9.39 5.25
N LEU A 10 1.00 -9.54 6.54
CA LEU A 10 -0.02 -9.44 7.60
C LEU A 10 -0.61 -8.03 7.67
N ARG A 11 0.23 -6.99 7.61
CA ARG A 11 -0.22 -5.59 7.64
C ARG A 11 -1.05 -5.24 6.40
N ALA A 12 -0.66 -5.72 5.22
CA ALA A 12 -1.45 -5.56 4.00
C ALA A 12 -2.81 -6.25 4.09
N GLY A 13 -2.87 -7.48 4.60
CA GLY A 13 -4.12 -8.21 4.82
C GLY A 13 -5.05 -7.53 5.83
N GLN A 14 -4.49 -6.95 6.90
CA GLN A 14 -5.27 -6.19 7.88
C GLN A 14 -5.92 -4.95 7.23
N ILE A 15 -5.14 -4.15 6.49
CA ILE A 15 -5.64 -2.96 5.80
C ILE A 15 -6.70 -3.35 4.75
N ASP A 16 -6.49 -4.45 4.02
CA ASP A 16 -7.44 -4.95 3.03
C ASP A 16 -8.79 -5.34 3.67
N GLY A 17 -8.73 -6.03 4.82
CA GLY A 17 -9.93 -6.38 5.59
C GLY A 17 -10.68 -5.14 6.09
N GLU A 18 -9.97 -4.15 6.64
CA GLU A 18 -10.55 -2.88 7.09
C GLU A 18 -11.17 -2.07 5.94
N ASN A 19 -10.52 -2.04 4.77
CA ASN A 19 -11.04 -1.37 3.59
C ASN A 19 -12.25 -2.09 3.02
N THR A 20 -12.20 -3.42 2.94
CA THR A 20 -13.32 -4.25 2.47
C THR A 20 -14.56 -4.05 3.34
N ALA A 21 -14.39 -3.99 4.67
CA ALA A 21 -15.48 -3.70 5.59
C ALA A 21 -16.12 -2.30 5.37
N LYS A 22 -15.37 -1.35 4.80
CA LYS A 22 -15.84 0.00 4.44
C LYS A 22 -16.32 0.10 2.98
N GLY A 23 -16.36 -1.01 2.24
CA GLY A 23 -16.71 -1.02 0.81
C GLY A 23 -15.63 -0.45 -0.11
N ILE A 24 -14.41 -0.24 0.40
CA ILE A 24 -13.26 0.25 -0.36
C ILE A 24 -12.49 -0.95 -0.90
N ARG A 25 -12.22 -0.95 -2.21
CA ARG A 25 -11.35 -1.96 -2.84
C ARG A 25 -10.06 -1.34 -3.34
N VAL A 26 -8.94 -1.90 -2.91
CA VAL A 26 -7.60 -1.61 -3.44
C VAL A 26 -7.02 -2.91 -3.97
N ALA A 27 -6.28 -2.86 -5.08
CA ALA A 27 -5.65 -4.07 -5.60
C ALA A 27 -4.60 -4.60 -4.60
N LEU A 28 -4.56 -5.92 -4.40
CA LEU A 28 -3.59 -6.55 -3.49
C LEU A 28 -2.13 -6.17 -3.82
N SER A 29 -1.80 -6.05 -5.11
CA SER A 29 -0.48 -5.60 -5.56
C SER A 29 -0.17 -4.18 -5.09
N ASP A 30 -1.11 -3.24 -5.23
CA ASP A 30 -0.93 -1.85 -4.81
C ASP A 30 -0.81 -1.76 -3.28
N LEU A 31 -1.56 -2.58 -2.54
CA LEU A 31 -1.45 -2.72 -1.08
C LEU A 31 -0.06 -3.21 -0.66
N LEU A 32 0.44 -4.29 -1.27
CA LEU A 32 1.75 -4.85 -0.92
C LEU A 32 2.88 -3.86 -1.22
N ILE A 33 2.83 -3.16 -2.35
CA ILE A 33 3.81 -2.13 -2.70
C ILE A 33 3.73 -0.98 -1.69
N GLY A 34 2.53 -0.46 -1.42
CA GLY A 34 2.31 0.66 -0.51
C GLY A 34 2.72 0.36 0.93
N VAL A 35 2.36 -0.81 1.46
CA VAL A 35 2.75 -1.23 2.81
C VAL A 35 4.25 -1.46 2.91
N THR A 36 4.88 -2.00 1.86
CA THR A 36 6.35 -2.11 1.82
C THR A 36 7.00 -0.73 1.88
N ALA A 37 6.51 0.24 1.12
CA ALA A 37 7.01 1.61 1.17
C ALA A 37 6.81 2.27 2.55
N LEU A 38 5.65 2.07 3.17
CA LEU A 38 5.37 2.55 4.53
C LEU A 38 6.34 1.97 5.56
N GLU A 39 6.58 0.65 5.55
CA GLU A 39 7.50 -0.02 6.48
C GLU A 39 8.95 0.46 6.31
N LEU A 40 9.35 0.80 5.09
CA LEU A 40 10.71 1.26 4.79
C LEU A 40 10.87 2.79 4.92
N GLY A 41 9.80 3.54 5.17
CA GLY A 41 9.80 5.01 5.15
C GLY A 41 10.08 5.60 3.77
N TYR A 42 9.67 4.90 2.71
CA TYR A 42 9.89 5.29 1.33
C TYR A 42 8.69 6.02 0.73
N ARG A 43 8.98 6.82 -0.30
CA ARG A 43 7.99 7.47 -1.16
C ARG A 43 7.72 6.57 -2.38
N ILE A 44 6.50 6.59 -2.89
CA ILE A 44 6.15 5.88 -4.12
C ILE A 44 6.11 6.86 -5.29
N ALA A 45 7.00 6.63 -6.25
CA ALA A 45 6.92 7.24 -7.57
C ALA A 45 5.95 6.40 -8.43
N THR A 46 4.82 6.97 -8.88
CA THR A 46 3.82 6.20 -9.65
C THR A 46 2.98 7.06 -10.61
N ALA A 47 2.64 6.49 -11.78
CA ALA A 47 1.59 7.03 -12.65
C ALA A 47 0.18 6.76 -12.10
N ASN A 48 0.01 5.78 -11.20
CA ASN A 48 -1.28 5.41 -10.60
C ASN A 48 -1.52 6.11 -9.25
N MET A 49 -1.37 7.44 -9.23
CA MET A 49 -1.41 8.20 -7.97
C MET A 49 -2.74 8.04 -7.21
N ARG A 50 -3.86 7.85 -7.93
CA ARG A 50 -5.18 7.72 -7.31
C ARG A 50 -5.24 6.55 -6.33
N HIS A 51 -4.69 5.39 -6.69
CA HIS A 51 -4.76 4.20 -5.84
C HIS A 51 -3.84 4.32 -4.62
N PHE A 52 -2.60 4.77 -4.81
CA PHE A 52 -1.64 4.86 -3.71
C PHE A 52 -2.00 5.97 -2.70
N ARG A 53 -2.66 7.04 -3.13
CA ARG A 53 -3.19 8.07 -2.22
C ARG A 53 -4.31 7.58 -1.29
N MET A 54 -4.88 6.40 -1.53
CA MET A 54 -5.87 5.80 -0.63
C MET A 54 -5.22 5.17 0.61
N LEU A 55 -3.90 4.97 0.61
CA LEU A 55 -3.17 4.40 1.74
C LEU A 55 -2.71 5.52 2.68
N PRO A 56 -3.26 5.61 3.91
CA PRO A 56 -2.91 6.67 4.85
C PRO A 56 -1.42 6.65 5.21
N GLY A 57 -0.80 7.83 5.25
CA GLY A 57 0.61 8.00 5.63
C GLY A 57 1.61 7.70 4.51
N LEU A 58 1.16 7.28 3.33
CA LEU A 58 2.04 7.01 2.20
C LEU A 58 2.32 8.29 1.41
N GLU A 59 3.59 8.63 1.27
CA GLU A 59 4.02 9.71 0.39
C GLU A 59 4.08 9.25 -1.07
N VAL A 60 3.45 10.00 -1.97
CA VAL A 60 3.31 9.65 -3.39
C VAL A 60 3.76 10.81 -4.27
N GLU A 61 4.60 10.52 -5.25
CA GLU A 61 5.07 11.46 -6.26
C GLU A 61 4.80 10.93 -7.68
N PRO A 62 4.61 11.83 -8.66
CA PRO A 62 4.61 11.43 -10.07
C PRO A 62 6.03 11.02 -10.53
N PHE A 63 6.10 10.16 -11.56
CA PHE A 63 7.34 9.90 -12.31
C PHE A 63 7.16 10.23 -13.79
#